data_AF-A0A534C3D8-F1
#
_entry.id   AF-A0A534C3D8-F1
#
_cell.length_a   1.000
_cell.length_b   1.000
_cell.length_c   1.000
_cell.angle_alpha   90.00
_cell.angle_beta   90.00
_cell.angle_gamma   90.00
#
_symmetry.space_group_name_H-M   'P 1'
#
loop_
_entity.id
_entity.type
_entity.pdbx_description
1 polymer ?
#
loop_
_entity_poly.entity_id
_entity_poly.type
_entity_poly.pdbx_seq_one_letter_code
_entity_poly.pdbx_strand_id
1 'polypeptide(L)'
;MKYCNIDCISLYQVIFKFNEMIFDLFRKNIHHYPTLPSLAFAIFRSNFMKENSIPQLSGQIAKDIRQGYTGGAVDMYIPKSKAGVKIKCYDVNSLYPSQMESQLMPVGIPTLFKGNIRLIDHKAFGFFYCNIIAPDKLKHPILQTHVMTNNGIRTMAPLGQ
;
A
#
# COMPACT_ATOMS: atom_id res chain seq x y z
N MET A 1 -23.38 0.03 35.18
CA MET A 1 -22.29 0.02 36.17
C MET A 1 -21.35 -1.18 36.01
N LYS A 2 -21.83 -2.44 36.08
CA LYS A 2 -20.98 -3.64 35.96
C LYS A 2 -20.30 -3.79 34.58
N TYR A 3 -21.02 -3.55 33.49
CA TYR A 3 -20.49 -3.65 32.12
C TYR A 3 -19.36 -2.65 31.84
N CYS A 4 -19.57 -1.36 32.12
CA CYS A 4 -18.54 -0.33 31.93
C CYS A 4 -17.26 -0.60 32.74
N ASN A 5 -17.40 -1.15 33.95
CA ASN A 5 -16.25 -1.51 34.78
C ASN A 5 -15.45 -2.67 34.14
N ILE A 6 -16.14 -3.68 33.61
CA ILE A 6 -15.52 -4.80 32.89
C ILE A 6 -14.81 -4.29 31.63
N ASP A 7 -15.41 -3.40 30.84
CA ASP A 7 -14.78 -2.82 29.65
C ASP A 7 -13.45 -2.12 29.99
N CYS A 8 -13.42 -1.32 31.06
CA CYS A 8 -12.18 -0.68 31.52
C CYS A 8 -11.11 -1.69 31.94
N ILE A 9 -11.50 -2.75 32.66
CA ILE A 9 -10.58 -3.83 33.07
C ILE A 9 -10.03 -4.57 31.85
N SER A 10 -10.90 -4.94 30.90
CA SER A 10 -10.51 -5.65 29.68
C SER A 10 -9.59 -4.80 28.81
N LEU A 11 -9.91 -3.52 28.63
CA LEU A 11 -9.06 -2.58 27.89
C LEU A 11 -7.67 -2.47 28.54
N TYR A 12 -7.62 -2.29 29.86
CA TYR A 12 -6.36 -2.23 30.59
C TYR A 12 -5.51 -3.49 30.39
N GLN A 13 -6.13 -4.68 30.54
CA GLN A 13 -5.43 -5.96 30.37
C GLN A 13 -4.87 -6.15 28.96
N VAL A 14 -5.64 -5.77 27.93
CA VAL A 14 -5.18 -5.87 26.53
C VAL A 14 -4.03 -4.91 26.27
N ILE A 15 -4.15 -3.65 26.69
CA ILE A 15 -3.09 -2.64 26.50
C ILE A 15 -1.82 -3.05 27.23
N PHE A 16 -1.95 -3.55 28.48
CA PHE A 16 -0.82 -3.98 29.29
C PHE A 16 -0.06 -5.14 28.62
N LYS A 17 -0.77 -6.21 28.25
CA LYS A 17 -0.15 -7.37 27.55
C LYS A 17 0.44 -6.99 26.20
N PHE A 18 -0.22 -6.10 25.46
CA PHE A 18 0.31 -5.59 24.20
C PHE A 18 1.60 -4.79 24.41
N ASN A 19 1.67 -3.95 25.45
CA ASN A 19 2.89 -3.23 25.79
C ASN A 19 4.03 -4.16 26.17
N GLU A 20 3.79 -5.15 27.03
CA GLU A 20 4.81 -6.15 27.41
C GLU A 20 5.35 -6.87 26.18
N MET A 21 4.46 -7.41 25.33
CA MET A 21 4.85 -8.12 24.12
C MET A 21 5.67 -7.25 23.16
N ILE A 22 5.25 -6.00 22.91
CA ILE A 22 5.98 -5.08 22.03
C ILE A 22 7.33 -4.68 22.63
N PHE A 23 7.38 -4.45 23.94
CA PHE A 23 8.62 -4.12 24.62
C PHE A 23 9.61 -5.30 24.60
N ASP A 24 9.13 -6.52 24.79
CA ASP A 24 9.97 -7.72 24.77
C ASP A 24 10.53 -8.03 23.39
N LEU A 25 9.71 -7.88 22.35
CA LEU A 25 10.12 -8.15 20.96
C LEU A 25 10.98 -7.04 20.36
N PHE A 26 10.67 -5.77 20.63
CA PHE A 26 11.23 -4.64 19.87
C PHE A 26 11.82 -3.54 20.75
N ARG A 27 11.78 -3.68 22.08
CA ARG A 27 12.28 -2.68 23.04
C ARG A 27 11.66 -1.29 22.82
N LYS A 28 10.38 -1.26 22.44
CA LYS A 28 9.59 -0.04 22.27
C LYS A 28 8.50 0.05 23.33
N ASN A 29 8.42 1.21 23.97
CA ASN A 29 7.31 1.55 24.85
C ASN A 29 6.16 2.12 24.00
N ILE A 30 4.99 1.48 24.04
CA ILE A 30 3.84 1.86 23.21
C ILE A 30 3.25 3.22 23.61
N HIS A 31 3.49 3.70 24.83
CA HIS A 31 2.97 4.98 25.32
C HIS A 31 3.50 6.19 24.55
N HIS A 32 4.63 6.05 23.85
CA HIS A 32 5.15 7.09 22.95
C HIS A 32 4.51 7.10 21.56
N TYR A 33 3.68 6.11 21.25
CA TYR A 33 3.10 5.89 19.92
C TYR A 33 1.58 5.72 20.04
N PRO A 34 0.80 6.80 19.88
CA PRO A 34 -0.65 6.75 20.12
C PRO A 34 -1.42 5.87 19.12
N THR A 35 -0.78 5.39 18.06
CA THR A 35 -1.43 4.62 16.99
C THR A 35 -0.56 3.42 16.58
N LEU A 36 -1.20 2.35 16.09
CA LEU A 36 -0.48 1.20 15.56
C LEU A 36 0.43 1.55 14.36
N PRO A 37 0.02 2.42 13.40
CA PRO A 37 0.92 2.82 12.32
C PRO A 37 2.17 3.56 12.81
N SER A 38 2.05 4.47 13.79
CA SER A 38 3.22 5.17 14.32
C SER A 38 4.17 4.22 15.06
N LEU A 39 3.62 3.26 15.82
CA LEU A 39 4.40 2.21 16.47
C LEU A 39 5.10 1.29 15.47
N ALA A 40 4.37 0.78 14.47
CA ALA A 40 4.92 -0.10 13.43
C ALA A 40 6.04 0.60 12.65
N PHE A 41 5.85 1.87 12.29
CA PHE A 41 6.88 2.66 11.62
C PHE A 41 8.10 2.87 12.51
N ALA A 42 7.92 3.13 13.80
CA ALA A 42 9.03 3.28 14.74
C ALA A 42 9.82 1.97 14.94
N ILE A 43 9.12 0.84 15.02
CA ILE A 43 9.75 -0.50 15.08
C ILE A 43 10.55 -0.74 13.80
N PHE A 44 9.93 -0.54 12.63
CA PHE A 44 10.58 -0.72 11.32
C PHE A 44 11.85 0.12 11.20
N ARG A 45 11.74 1.42 11.49
CA ARG A 45 12.85 2.37 11.35
C ARG A 45 14.02 2.10 12.27
N SER A 46 13.79 1.57 13.46
CA SER A 46 14.84 1.38 14.47
C SER A 46 15.49 0.01 14.45
N ASN A 47 14.79 -1.01 13.94
CA ASN A 47 15.30 -2.39 13.96
C ASN A 47 15.63 -2.93 12.56
N PHE A 48 15.01 -2.42 11.50
CA PHE A 48 15.05 -3.07 10.18
C PHE A 48 15.48 -2.15 9.04
N MET A 49 15.26 -0.85 9.16
CA MET A 49 15.59 0.11 8.10
C MET A 49 17.03 0.60 8.22
N LYS A 50 17.77 0.59 7.10
CA LYS A 50 19.09 1.23 7.03
C LYS A 50 18.96 2.74 7.24
N GLU A 51 19.91 3.31 7.96
CA GLU A 51 19.96 4.73 8.23
C GLU A 51 19.95 5.56 6.94
N ASN A 52 19.21 6.68 6.93
CA ASN A 52 19.14 7.63 5.83
C ASN A 52 18.75 7.06 4.45
N SER A 53 18.01 5.95 4.42
CA SER A 53 17.57 5.30 3.17
C SER A 53 16.38 5.98 2.47
N ILE A 54 15.44 6.55 3.23
CA ILE A 54 14.23 7.17 2.69
C ILE A 54 14.33 8.70 2.85
N PRO A 55 14.43 9.47 1.75
CA PRO A 55 14.48 10.93 1.83
C PRO A 55 13.10 11.52 2.16
N GLN A 56 13.11 12.69 2.81
CA GLN A 56 11.91 13.50 2.95
C GLN A 56 11.65 14.27 1.67
N LEU A 57 10.60 13.89 0.93
CA LEU A 57 10.18 14.57 -0.29
C LEU A 57 9.07 15.59 0.02
N SER A 58 9.18 16.77 -0.58
CA SER A 58 8.19 17.84 -0.46
C SER A 58 7.99 18.55 -1.81
N GLY A 59 7.07 19.52 -1.85
CA GLY A 59 6.82 20.32 -3.05
C GLY A 59 6.22 19.52 -4.21
N GLN A 60 6.59 19.90 -5.43
CA GLN A 60 5.99 19.36 -6.66
C GLN A 60 6.34 17.88 -6.88
N ILE A 61 7.60 17.49 -6.65
CA ILE A 61 8.05 16.09 -6.83
C ILE A 61 7.21 15.13 -5.97
N ALA A 62 6.95 15.49 -4.71
CA ALA A 62 6.11 14.67 -3.84
C ALA A 62 4.65 14.61 -4.31
N LYS A 63 4.12 15.69 -4.91
CA LYS A 63 2.77 15.70 -5.49
C LYS A 63 2.69 14.81 -6.72
N ASP A 64 3.67 14.89 -7.61
CA ASP A 64 3.73 14.11 -8.86
C ASP A 64 3.81 12.61 -8.56
N ILE A 65 4.67 12.21 -7.62
CA ILE A 65 4.77 10.81 -7.16
C ILE A 65 3.44 10.31 -6.58
N ARG A 66 2.75 11.12 -5.78
CA ARG A 66 1.45 10.75 -5.20
C ARG A 66 0.34 10.56 -6.23
N GLN A 67 0.43 11.18 -7.41
CA GLN A 67 -0.56 10.96 -8.47
C GLN A 67 -0.54 9.53 -9.00
N GLY A 68 0.62 8.86 -8.96
CA GLY A 68 0.77 7.45 -9.33
C GLY A 68 0.36 6.47 -8.23
N TYR A 69 -0.03 6.94 -7.04
CA TYR A 69 -0.42 6.06 -5.94
C TYR A 69 -1.86 5.56 -6.12
N THR A 70 -2.02 4.24 -6.23
CA THR A 70 -3.31 3.56 -6.30
C THR A 70 -3.43 2.50 -5.21
N GLY A 71 -4.67 2.10 -4.92
CA GLY A 71 -4.96 1.03 -3.97
C GLY A 71 -4.85 -0.37 -4.60
N GLY A 72 -5.48 -1.35 -3.96
CA GLY A 72 -5.58 -2.70 -4.52
C GLY A 72 -6.40 -2.76 -5.81
N ALA A 73 -6.17 -3.80 -6.62
CA ALA A 73 -7.02 -4.13 -7.76
C ALA A 73 -8.30 -4.80 -7.27
N VAL A 74 -9.45 -4.34 -7.76
CA VAL A 74 -10.77 -4.88 -7.41
C VAL A 74 -11.58 -5.04 -8.67
N ASP A 75 -12.00 -6.28 -8.94
CA ASP A 75 -12.90 -6.61 -10.04
C ASP A 75 -14.35 -6.60 -9.55
N MET A 76 -15.24 -6.00 -10.35
CA MET A 76 -16.68 -6.00 -10.08
C MET A 76 -17.37 -7.00 -11.00
N TYR A 77 -17.71 -8.17 -10.47
CA TYR A 77 -18.44 -9.21 -11.19
C TYR A 77 -19.31 -10.03 -10.26
N ILE A 78 -20.31 -10.71 -10.83
CA ILE A 78 -21.11 -11.71 -10.10
C ILE A 78 -20.45 -13.07 -10.36
N PRO A 79 -19.91 -13.76 -9.33
CA PRO A 79 -19.32 -15.07 -9.50
C PRO A 79 -20.35 -16.07 -10.03
N LYS A 80 -20.03 -16.75 -11.14
CA LYS A 80 -20.87 -17.81 -11.71
C LYS A 80 -20.06 -19.08 -11.85
N SER A 81 -20.59 -20.21 -11.38
CA SER A 81 -20.01 -21.54 -11.60
C SER A 81 -20.90 -22.38 -12.51
N LYS A 82 -20.32 -23.44 -13.10
CA LYS A 82 -21.09 -24.47 -13.82
C LYS A 82 -21.97 -25.24 -12.83
N ALA A 83 -23.08 -25.80 -13.32
CA ALA A 83 -23.95 -26.66 -12.51
C ALA A 83 -23.14 -27.79 -11.85
N GLY A 84 -23.34 -27.99 -10.54
CA GLY A 84 -22.61 -28.98 -9.75
C GLY A 84 -21.19 -28.59 -9.35
N VAL A 85 -20.66 -27.43 -9.76
CA VAL A 85 -19.30 -26.99 -9.42
C VAL A 85 -19.34 -25.91 -8.32
N LYS A 86 -18.60 -26.15 -7.22
CA LYS A 86 -18.43 -25.17 -6.15
C LYS A 86 -17.45 -24.07 -6.56
N ILE A 87 -17.73 -22.84 -6.14
CA ILE A 87 -16.81 -21.70 -6.24
C ILE A 87 -15.71 -21.89 -5.19
N LYS A 88 -14.47 -21.55 -5.57
CA LYS A 88 -13.32 -21.55 -4.67
C LYS A 88 -12.85 -20.11 -4.48
N CYS A 89 -12.45 -19.77 -3.27
CA CYS A 89 -11.85 -18.49 -2.91
C CYS A 89 -10.38 -18.73 -2.54
N TYR A 90 -9.49 -17.87 -3.05
CA TYR A 90 -8.06 -17.90 -2.77
C TYR A 90 -7.64 -16.52 -2.30
N ASP A 91 -6.83 -16.48 -1.24
CA ASP A 91 -6.28 -15.25 -0.67
C ASP A 91 -4.77 -15.43 -0.48
N VAL A 92 -4.03 -14.34 -0.62
CA VAL A 92 -2.58 -14.31 -0.43
C VAL A 92 -2.29 -13.98 1.02
N ASN A 93 -1.59 -14.88 1.71
CA ASN A 93 -1.15 -14.64 3.07
C ASN A 93 -0.24 -13.40 3.14
N SER A 94 -0.70 -12.35 3.82
CA SER A 94 0.08 -11.13 4.05
C SER A 94 0.64 -10.52 2.76
N LEU A 95 -0.22 -10.27 1.76
CA LEU A 95 0.17 -9.76 0.45
C LEU A 95 1.20 -8.62 0.53
N TYR A 96 0.88 -7.49 1.18
CA TYR A 96 1.81 -6.36 1.24
C TYR A 96 3.14 -6.69 1.94
N PRO A 97 3.18 -7.29 3.16
CA PRO A 97 4.44 -7.73 3.76
C PRO A 97 5.27 -8.66 2.87
N SER A 98 4.65 -9.63 2.19
CA SER A 98 5.37 -10.56 1.30
C SER A 98 6.03 -9.84 0.13
N GLN A 99 5.40 -8.79 -0.41
CA GLN A 99 5.99 -7.98 -1.47
C GLN A 99 7.10 -7.08 -0.93
N MET A 100 6.91 -6.47 0.24
CA MET A 100 7.93 -5.63 0.88
C MET A 100 9.20 -6.41 1.26
N GLU A 101 9.08 -7.70 1.55
CA GLU A 101 10.21 -8.60 1.84
C GLU A 101 10.93 -9.05 0.56
N SER A 102 10.17 -9.51 -0.45
CA SER A 102 10.72 -10.22 -1.60
C SER A 102 11.10 -9.35 -2.79
N GLN A 103 10.58 -8.12 -2.87
CA GLN A 103 10.75 -7.24 -4.03
C GLN A 103 11.71 -6.08 -3.73
N LEU A 104 12.33 -5.55 -4.79
CA LEU A 104 13.11 -4.32 -4.70
C LEU A 104 12.17 -3.12 -4.52
N MET A 105 12.37 -2.37 -3.44
CA MET A 105 11.61 -1.17 -3.12
C MET A 105 12.44 0.10 -3.42
N PRO A 106 11.84 1.15 -4.00
CA PRO A 106 12.57 2.37 -4.31
C PRO A 106 13.02 3.10 -3.04
N VAL A 107 14.30 3.47 -3.00
CA VAL A 107 14.95 4.25 -1.94
C VAL A 107 15.86 5.32 -2.57
N GLY A 108 16.35 6.26 -1.77
CA GLY A 108 17.24 7.33 -2.25
C GLY A 108 16.50 8.50 -2.92
N ILE A 109 17.27 9.51 -3.32
CA ILE A 109 16.75 10.77 -3.87
C ILE A 109 16.38 10.59 -5.35
N PRO A 110 15.13 10.87 -5.76
CA PRO A 110 14.72 10.73 -7.15
C PRO A 110 15.41 11.79 -8.03
N THR A 111 15.73 11.42 -9.28
CA THR A 111 16.24 12.34 -10.30
C THR A 111 15.12 12.81 -11.20
N LEU A 112 14.97 14.12 -11.34
CA LEU A 112 14.03 14.71 -12.30
C LEU A 112 14.59 14.59 -13.72
N PHE A 113 13.76 14.13 -14.64
CA PHE A 113 14.10 13.99 -16.05
C PHE A 113 13.01 14.58 -16.95
N LYS A 114 13.40 15.08 -18.13
CA LYS A 114 12.49 15.57 -19.18
C LYS A 114 12.86 14.97 -20.52
N GLY A 115 11.87 14.45 -21.24
CA GLY A 115 12.04 13.88 -22.58
C GLY A 115 11.77 12.38 -22.62
N ASN A 116 12.41 11.67 -23.54
CA ASN A 116 12.26 10.24 -23.69
C ASN A 116 13.29 9.49 -22.82
N ILE A 117 12.84 8.87 -21.73
CA ILE A 117 13.73 8.20 -20.77
C ILE A 117 14.50 7.04 -21.42
N ARG A 118 13.89 6.40 -22.44
CA ARG A 118 14.50 5.28 -23.15
C ARG A 118 15.73 5.67 -23.95
N LEU A 119 15.95 6.97 -24.21
CA LEU A 119 17.18 7.45 -24.85
C LEU A 119 18.36 7.54 -23.88
N ILE A 120 18.12 7.56 -22.57
CA ILE A 120 19.19 7.61 -21.55
C ILE A 120 19.31 6.29 -20.81
N ASP A 121 18.19 5.66 -20.45
CA ASP A 121 18.16 4.36 -19.81
C ASP A 121 16.95 3.55 -20.27
N HIS A 122 17.22 2.50 -21.05
CA HIS A 122 16.21 1.57 -21.56
C HIS A 122 15.53 0.75 -20.46
N LYS A 123 16.14 0.63 -19.27
CA LYS A 123 15.63 -0.12 -18.12
C LYS A 123 15.21 0.81 -16.97
N ALA A 124 14.98 2.08 -17.25
CA ALA A 124 14.62 3.05 -16.24
C ALA A 124 13.36 2.63 -15.47
N PHE A 125 13.45 2.76 -14.14
CA PHE A 125 12.33 2.61 -13.23
C PHE A 125 12.01 3.96 -12.61
N GLY A 126 10.73 4.33 -12.55
CA GLY A 126 10.32 5.60 -11.99
C GLY A 126 8.87 5.96 -12.29
N PHE A 127 8.56 7.22 -12.05
CA PHE A 127 7.23 7.80 -12.29
C PHE A 127 7.28 8.57 -13.61
N PHE A 128 6.39 8.21 -14.55
CA PHE A 128 6.38 8.77 -15.89
C PHE A 128 4.99 9.26 -16.27
N TYR A 129 4.93 10.46 -16.86
CA TYR A 129 3.74 10.94 -17.55
C TYR A 129 3.74 10.37 -18.96
N CYS A 130 2.71 9.58 -19.29
CA CYS A 130 2.62 8.88 -20.56
C CYS A 130 1.18 8.92 -21.10
N ASN A 131 1.05 9.04 -22.42
CA ASN A 131 -0.20 8.73 -23.11
C ASN A 131 -0.22 7.23 -23.41
N ILE A 132 -1.22 6.53 -22.90
CA ILE A 132 -1.33 5.07 -22.99
C ILE A 132 -2.63 4.72 -23.69
N ILE A 133 -2.54 3.89 -24.72
CA ILE A 133 -3.69 3.31 -25.41
C ILE A 133 -3.85 1.88 -24.88
N ALA A 134 -4.99 1.59 -24.25
CA ALA A 134 -5.29 0.25 -23.78
C ALA A 134 -5.50 -0.68 -25.00
N PRO A 135 -4.91 -1.89 -25.00
CA PRO A 135 -5.24 -2.90 -26.00
C PRO A 135 -6.72 -3.24 -26.00
N ASP A 136 -7.24 -3.58 -27.18
CA ASP A 136 -8.64 -3.99 -27.33
C ASP A 136 -8.92 -5.30 -26.59
N LYS A 137 -10.12 -5.38 -25.98
CA LYS A 137 -10.67 -6.62 -25.37
C LYS A 137 -9.78 -7.21 -24.27
N LEU A 138 -9.18 -6.38 -23.42
CA LEU A 138 -8.48 -6.85 -22.22
C LEU A 138 -9.43 -7.63 -21.30
N LYS A 139 -9.01 -8.81 -20.86
CA LYS A 139 -9.78 -9.61 -19.88
C LYS A 139 -9.60 -9.11 -18.44
N HIS A 140 -8.37 -8.71 -18.11
CA HIS A 140 -7.98 -8.21 -16.80
C HIS A 140 -7.23 -6.89 -17.00
N PRO A 141 -7.87 -5.74 -16.74
CA PRO A 141 -7.24 -4.45 -16.93
C PRO A 141 -6.22 -4.23 -15.82
N ILE A 142 -4.97 -3.94 -16.20
CA ILE A 142 -3.83 -3.92 -15.27
C ILE A 142 -3.42 -2.53 -14.82
N LEU A 143 -3.84 -1.49 -15.56
CA LEU A 143 -3.41 -0.12 -15.29
C LEU A 143 -4.56 0.70 -14.71
N GLN A 144 -4.49 0.97 -13.41
CA GLN A 144 -5.43 1.84 -12.73
C GLN A 144 -5.10 3.31 -12.99
N THR A 145 -6.13 4.13 -13.16
CA THR A 145 -6.03 5.59 -13.26
C THR A 145 -7.16 6.26 -12.48
N HIS A 146 -6.89 7.47 -12.01
CA HIS A 146 -7.87 8.31 -11.33
C HIS A 146 -8.64 9.13 -12.35
N VAL A 147 -9.95 8.90 -12.45
CA VAL A 147 -10.84 9.59 -13.38
C VAL A 147 -11.85 10.44 -12.61
N MET A 148 -11.96 11.70 -12.98
CA MET A 148 -12.99 12.59 -12.44
C MET A 148 -14.35 12.22 -13.04
N THR A 149 -15.32 11.91 -12.18
CA THR A 149 -16.72 11.68 -12.55
C THR A 149 -17.60 12.76 -11.92
N ASN A 150 -18.87 12.82 -12.31
CA ASN A 150 -19.85 13.71 -11.67
C ASN A 150 -19.98 13.47 -10.15
N ASN A 151 -19.63 12.27 -9.67
CA ASN A 151 -19.69 11.86 -8.27
C ASN A 151 -18.30 11.83 -7.61
N GLY A 152 -17.34 12.62 -8.13
CA GLY A 152 -15.98 12.72 -7.63
C GLY A 152 -14.97 11.79 -8.33
N ILE A 153 -13.78 11.69 -7.77
CA ILE A 153 -12.67 10.90 -8.32
C ILE A 153 -12.95 9.41 -8.12
N ARG A 154 -12.79 8.62 -9.18
CA ARG A 154 -12.90 7.16 -9.18
C ARG A 154 -11.63 6.53 -9.73
N THR A 155 -11.18 5.45 -9.11
CA THR A 155 -10.12 4.60 -9.65
C THR A 155 -10.75 3.66 -10.68
N MET A 156 -10.32 3.72 -11.93
CA MET A 156 -10.80 2.86 -13.02
C MET A 156 -9.61 2.26 -13.77
N ALA A 157 -9.82 1.11 -14.42
CA ALA A 157 -8.81 0.49 -15.27
C ALA A 157 -9.44 0.20 -16.65
N PRO A 158 -8.93 0.77 -17.75
CA PRO A 158 -9.57 0.69 -19.06
C PRO A 158 -9.44 -0.72 -19.66
N LEU A 159 -10.54 -1.19 -20.28
CA LEU A 159 -10.64 -2.51 -20.92
C LEU A 159 -10.40 -2.51 -22.44
N GLY A 160 -10.29 -1.33 -23.07
CA GLY A 160 -10.20 -1.19 -24.53
C GLY A 160 -11.48 -1.65 -25.23
N GLN A 161 -12.61 -1.02 -24.89
CA GLN A 161 -13.93 -1.26 -25.46
C GLN A 161 -14.64 0.07 -25.74
#